data_AF-A0A8J9VUH6-F1
#
_entry.id   AF-A0A8J9VUH6-F1
#
_cell.length_a   1.000
_cell.length_b   1.000
_cell.length_c   1.000
_cell.angle_alpha   90.00
_cell.angle_beta   90.00
_cell.angle_gamma   90.00
#
_symmetry.space_group_name_H-M   'P 1'
#
loop_
_entity.id
_entity.type
_entity.pdbx_description
1 polymer ?
#
loop_
_entity_poly.entity_id
_entity_poly.type
_entity_poly.pdbx_seq_one_letter_code
_entity_poly.pdbx_strand_id
1 'polypeptide(L)'
;MILSNSSINPPFTVMQPCPGSDIRGLRDPHDVIPGVPPHVRLAKMVVIRELDVSLPFRFTPMSARIRVYLPITVPEYQVGQLWSVAEASKNETGGGEGVEVLVNEPFENEEMGKGQYTHKIYHLKSKVPKWISKLAPKGSLEMHEKAWNAYPYCRTIITNPDYMKENFELRIETWHKKELNLDNPHKVAPEVWRNVDKVDIDIGNDPVDRRDYNPKEDPSVYHSFKTGRGPLKGDWIKKLAKETDQAQMCAYKLVTVEFKWWGLQTAVEKFIQKEKEALMCAYKLVTIEFKWWGLQTAVEHFIQKSERRIFTNFHRQLFCWLDEWHGLTMEDIRRLEDETKLELDKQRAEDEIRGHGSLD
;
A
#
# COMPACT_ATOMS: atom_id res chain seq x y z
N MET A 1 5.25 58.73 -47.91
CA MET A 1 6.66 58.61 -48.35
C MET A 1 7.23 57.39 -47.65
N ILE A 2 7.30 56.24 -48.33
CA ILE A 2 8.38 55.81 -49.26
C ILE A 2 9.60 55.37 -48.41
N LEU A 3 9.76 54.05 -48.18
CA LEU A 3 10.65 53.11 -48.91
C LEU A 3 12.13 53.40 -48.55
N SER A 4 13.08 52.48 -48.44
CA SER A 4 13.32 51.06 -48.76
C SER A 4 14.73 50.76 -48.16
N ASN A 5 15.26 49.55 -48.02
CA ASN A 5 15.70 48.58 -49.03
C ASN A 5 16.41 47.44 -48.24
N SER A 6 16.03 46.16 -48.41
CA SER A 6 16.68 45.12 -49.26
C SER A 6 18.09 44.72 -48.78
N SER A 7 18.55 43.47 -48.78
CA SER A 7 18.14 42.15 -49.30
C SER A 7 19.13 41.13 -48.66
N ILE A 8 18.90 39.82 -48.54
CA ILE A 8 19.19 38.77 -49.54
C ILE A 8 18.88 37.42 -48.85
N ASN A 9 18.14 36.54 -49.53
CA ASN A 9 18.12 35.07 -49.34
C ASN A 9 18.42 34.45 -50.72
N PRO A 10 19.11 33.30 -50.82
CA PRO A 10 18.41 32.03 -51.10
C PRO A 10 19.16 30.78 -50.54
N PRO A 11 18.76 29.53 -50.87
CA PRO A 11 17.46 28.88 -50.65
C PRO A 11 17.61 27.59 -49.81
N PHE A 12 16.63 27.26 -48.97
CA PHE A 12 16.49 25.89 -48.43
C PHE A 12 15.46 25.14 -49.28
N THR A 13 15.91 24.03 -49.86
CA THR A 13 15.14 23.11 -50.70
C THR A 13 13.93 22.55 -49.94
N VAL A 14 12.74 22.92 -50.40
CA VAL A 14 11.48 22.22 -50.13
C VAL A 14 11.45 20.99 -51.03
N MET A 15 11.51 19.78 -50.45
CA MET A 15 11.13 18.58 -51.21
C MET A 15 9.61 18.61 -51.42
N GLN A 16 9.18 18.82 -52.66
CA GLN A 16 7.81 18.59 -53.08
C GLN A 16 7.49 17.09 -53.10
N PRO A 17 6.22 16.70 -52.83
CA PRO A 17 5.74 15.36 -53.08
C PRO A 17 5.50 15.16 -54.59
N CYS A 18 6.09 14.13 -55.18
CA CYS A 18 5.76 13.72 -56.55
C CYS A 18 4.58 12.73 -56.57
N PRO A 19 3.83 12.71 -57.70
CA PRO A 19 2.38 12.54 -57.72
C PRO A 19 1.95 11.08 -57.92
N GLY A 20 0.69 10.81 -57.53
CA GLY A 20 0.14 9.48 -57.42
C GLY A 20 -0.07 8.70 -58.71
N SER A 21 -0.38 7.42 -58.55
CA SER A 21 -1.36 6.75 -59.40
C SER A 21 -1.85 5.46 -58.74
N ASP A 22 -3.17 5.41 -58.64
CA ASP A 22 -4.01 4.24 -58.93
C ASP A 22 -4.07 3.11 -57.89
N ILE A 23 -5.09 3.26 -57.05
CA ILE A 23 -5.83 2.19 -56.41
C ILE A 23 -6.59 1.47 -57.54
N ARG A 24 -5.99 0.45 -58.16
CA ARG A 24 -6.68 -0.62 -58.93
C ARG A 24 -5.66 -1.65 -59.42
N GLY A 25 -5.65 -2.81 -58.78
CA GLY A 25 -4.78 -3.91 -59.18
C GLY A 25 -4.87 -5.12 -58.28
N LEU A 26 -6.07 -5.65 -58.06
CA LEU A 26 -6.23 -7.06 -57.69
C LEU A 26 -5.62 -7.89 -58.82
N ARG A 27 -4.48 -8.57 -58.58
CA ARG A 27 -4.00 -9.67 -59.42
C ARG A 27 -3.54 -10.83 -58.54
N ASP A 28 -4.40 -11.86 -58.59
CA ASP A 28 -4.18 -13.31 -58.59
C ASP A 28 -3.21 -13.96 -57.56
N PRO A 29 -3.66 -14.91 -56.72
CA PRO A 29 -2.82 -15.65 -55.76
C PRO A 29 -1.94 -16.77 -56.36
N HIS A 30 -1.76 -16.85 -57.68
CA HIS A 30 -1.15 -18.02 -58.33
C HIS A 30 0.19 -17.75 -59.02
N ASP A 31 1.11 -17.04 -58.37
CA ASP A 31 2.54 -17.13 -58.73
C ASP A 31 3.22 -18.26 -57.95
N VAL A 32 3.35 -19.41 -58.62
CA VAL A 32 3.96 -20.64 -58.11
C VAL A 32 5.47 -20.57 -58.28
N ILE A 33 6.23 -20.47 -57.18
CA ILE A 33 7.67 -20.76 -57.19
C ILE A 33 7.84 -22.29 -57.33
N PRO A 34 8.46 -22.81 -58.41
CA PRO A 34 8.64 -24.25 -58.58
C PRO A 34 9.65 -24.79 -57.57
N GLY A 35 9.30 -25.86 -56.86
CA GLY A 35 10.23 -26.62 -56.01
C GLY A 35 10.00 -26.58 -54.50
N VAL A 36 8.94 -25.91 -54.00
CA VAL A 36 8.64 -25.87 -52.56
C VAL A 36 7.55 -26.91 -52.19
N PRO A 37 7.82 -27.89 -51.30
CA PRO A 37 6.85 -28.90 -50.88
C PRO A 37 5.61 -28.30 -50.18
N PRO A 38 4.42 -28.92 -50.31
CA PRO A 38 3.15 -28.33 -49.88
C PRO A 38 3.00 -28.07 -48.37
N HIS A 39 3.86 -28.63 -47.51
CA HIS A 39 3.82 -28.36 -46.06
C HIS A 39 4.58 -27.09 -45.63
N VAL A 40 5.30 -26.42 -46.55
CA VAL A 40 6.08 -25.19 -46.25
C VAL A 40 5.33 -23.91 -46.68
N ARG A 41 4.09 -24.02 -47.20
CA ARG A 41 3.31 -22.89 -47.74
C ARG A 41 2.55 -22.02 -46.72
N LEU A 42 2.93 -22.04 -45.44
CA LEU A 42 2.30 -21.21 -44.40
C LEU A 42 3.31 -20.45 -43.54
N ALA A 43 4.40 -19.98 -44.17
CA ALA A 43 5.33 -19.06 -43.53
C ALA A 43 5.64 -17.91 -44.51
N LYS A 44 4.88 -16.83 -44.40
CA LYS A 44 5.19 -15.42 -44.74
C LYS A 44 3.99 -14.72 -45.37
N MET A 45 3.14 -14.15 -44.51
CA MET A 45 2.57 -12.80 -44.66
C MET A 45 1.68 -12.52 -43.46
N VAL A 46 2.32 -12.27 -42.31
CA VAL A 46 1.76 -11.34 -41.35
C VAL A 46 2.71 -10.16 -41.39
N VAL A 47 2.26 -9.09 -42.03
CA VAL A 47 2.89 -7.78 -41.96
C VAL A 47 2.93 -7.43 -40.48
N ILE A 48 4.10 -7.58 -39.87
CA ILE A 48 4.40 -7.02 -38.57
C ILE A 48 4.35 -5.51 -38.81
N ARG A 49 3.19 -4.89 -38.54
CA ARG A 49 3.22 -3.50 -38.07
C ARG A 49 4.12 -3.54 -36.85
N GLU A 50 5.17 -2.73 -36.85
CA GLU A 50 5.96 -2.41 -35.67
C GLU A 50 4.98 -1.97 -34.58
N LEU A 51 4.51 -2.93 -33.79
CA LEU A 51 4.04 -2.68 -32.45
C LEU A 51 5.31 -2.30 -31.71
N ASP A 52 5.38 -1.03 -31.38
CA ASP A 52 6.36 -0.43 -30.49
C ASP A 52 6.50 -1.30 -29.23
N VAL A 53 7.47 -2.24 -29.24
CA VAL A 53 7.79 -3.10 -28.09
C VAL A 53 8.72 -2.32 -27.16
N SER A 54 8.27 -1.14 -26.76
CA SER A 54 8.92 -0.30 -25.74
C SER A 54 7.99 -0.06 -24.55
N LEU A 55 6.98 -0.92 -24.36
CA LEU A 55 6.22 -0.96 -23.10
C LEU A 55 6.96 -1.86 -22.11
N PRO A 56 7.65 -1.31 -21.09
CA PRO A 56 8.10 -2.14 -19.99
C PRO A 56 6.85 -2.75 -19.37
N PHE A 57 6.79 -4.08 -19.31
CA PHE A 57 5.87 -4.79 -18.43
C PHE A 57 6.24 -4.37 -16.99
N ARG A 58 5.68 -3.25 -16.54
CA ARG A 58 5.81 -2.80 -15.16
C ARG A 58 4.97 -3.73 -14.31
N PHE A 59 5.64 -4.46 -13.43
CA PHE A 59 5.02 -5.03 -12.24
C PHE A 59 4.40 -3.85 -11.50
N THR A 60 3.07 -3.73 -11.49
CA THR A 60 2.40 -2.66 -10.74
C THR A 60 2.38 -3.09 -9.27
N PRO A 61 2.98 -2.32 -8.35
CA PRO A 61 2.89 -2.60 -6.92
C PRO A 61 1.44 -2.77 -6.48
N MET A 62 1.18 -3.73 -5.61
CA MET A 62 -0.13 -3.86 -4.99
C MET A 62 -0.37 -2.62 -4.13
N SER A 63 -1.40 -1.86 -4.47
CA SER A 63 -1.73 -0.60 -3.80
C SER A 63 -3.17 -0.63 -3.33
N ALA A 64 -3.40 -0.32 -2.06
CA ALA A 64 -4.73 -0.16 -1.48
C ALA A 64 -4.87 1.25 -0.89
N ARG A 65 -6.02 1.89 -1.14
CA ARG A 65 -6.40 3.16 -0.50
C ARG A 65 -7.42 2.86 0.58
N ILE A 66 -7.04 3.13 1.82
CA ILE A 66 -7.86 2.88 3.00
C ILE A 66 -8.33 4.21 3.57
N ARG A 67 -9.63 4.33 3.83
CA ARG A 67 -10.22 5.50 4.50
C ARG A 67 -10.77 5.08 5.85
N VAL A 68 -10.30 5.73 6.91
CA VAL A 68 -10.80 5.51 8.26
C VAL A 68 -11.52 6.76 8.73
N TYR A 69 -12.83 6.65 8.95
CA TYR A 69 -13.66 7.74 9.45
C TYR A 69 -13.58 7.79 10.97
N LEU A 70 -13.44 8.99 11.55
CA LEU A 70 -13.33 9.15 13.01
C LEU A 70 -14.10 10.39 13.50
N PRO A 71 -14.85 10.28 14.61
CA PRO A 71 -15.56 11.39 15.23
C PRO A 71 -14.63 12.20 16.18
N ILE A 72 -13.43 12.52 15.71
CA ILE A 72 -12.43 13.32 16.42
C ILE A 72 -11.81 14.32 15.44
N THR A 73 -11.27 15.41 15.94
CA THR A 73 -10.61 16.41 15.08
C THR A 73 -9.21 15.96 14.68
N VAL A 74 -8.68 16.57 13.61
CA VAL A 74 -7.28 16.37 13.17
C VAL A 74 -6.27 16.66 14.32
N PRO A 75 -6.35 17.78 15.08
CA PRO A 75 -5.47 17.99 16.23
C PRO A 75 -5.63 16.94 17.35
N GLU A 76 -6.86 16.54 17.67
CA GLU A 76 -7.09 15.50 18.69
C GLU A 76 -6.46 14.16 18.29
N TYR A 77 -6.57 13.78 17.02
CA TYR A 77 -5.97 12.54 16.52
C TYR A 77 -4.44 12.54 16.60
N GLN A 78 -3.78 13.70 16.46
CA GLN A 78 -2.33 13.77 16.61
C GLN A 78 -1.89 13.24 17.99
N VAL A 79 -2.62 13.59 19.04
CA VAL A 79 -2.39 13.13 20.41
C VAL A 79 -2.86 11.69 20.57
N GLY A 80 -4.11 11.41 20.18
CA GLY A 80 -4.73 10.10 20.34
C GLY A 80 -4.00 8.97 19.63
N GLN A 81 -3.46 9.21 18.43
CA GLN A 81 -2.69 8.19 17.71
C GLN A 81 -1.40 7.82 18.46
N LEU A 82 -0.69 8.79 19.03
CA LEU A 82 0.61 8.54 19.65
C LEU A 82 0.43 7.81 20.98
N TRP A 83 -0.55 8.25 21.77
CA TRP A 83 -0.96 7.55 22.98
C TRP A 83 -1.40 6.11 22.67
N SER A 84 -2.27 5.93 21.67
CA SER A 84 -2.78 4.60 21.32
C SER A 84 -1.70 3.69 20.75
N VAL A 85 -0.72 4.23 20.01
CA VAL A 85 0.44 3.45 19.54
C VAL A 85 1.27 2.96 20.71
N ALA A 86 1.50 3.79 21.73
CA ALA A 86 2.25 3.38 22.92
C ALA A 86 1.52 2.26 23.69
N GLU A 87 0.22 2.41 23.94
CA GLU A 87 -0.56 1.40 24.64
C GLU A 87 -0.73 0.11 23.83
N ALA A 88 -1.00 0.20 22.53
CA ALA A 88 -1.05 -0.97 21.65
C ALA A 88 0.32 -1.68 21.61
N SER A 89 1.43 -0.93 21.61
CA SER A 89 2.77 -1.53 21.64
C SER A 89 2.99 -2.35 22.92
N LYS A 90 2.55 -1.84 24.09
CA LYS A 90 2.62 -2.57 25.37
C LYS A 90 1.76 -3.83 25.35
N ASN A 91 0.54 -3.73 24.82
CA ASN A 91 -0.38 -4.86 24.71
C ASN A 91 0.13 -5.95 23.77
N GLU A 92 1.02 -5.61 22.84
CA GLU A 92 1.63 -6.53 21.89
C GLU A 92 3.05 -6.99 22.28
N THR A 93 3.59 -6.60 23.44
CA THR A 93 4.98 -6.90 23.81
C THR A 93 5.07 -7.82 25.03
N GLY A 94 5.91 -8.83 24.94
CA GLY A 94 6.14 -9.82 25.99
C GLY A 94 6.79 -11.10 25.47
N GLY A 95 7.54 -11.81 26.32
CA GLY A 95 8.10 -13.12 26.03
C GLY A 95 9.08 -13.17 24.87
N GLY A 96 9.86 -12.09 24.68
CA GLY A 96 10.79 -11.93 23.57
C GLY A 96 10.16 -11.53 22.24
N GLU A 97 8.86 -11.26 22.19
CA GLU A 97 8.13 -10.82 21.00
C GLU A 97 7.51 -9.43 21.22
N GLY A 98 7.12 -8.76 20.12
CA GLY A 98 6.49 -7.44 20.15
C GLY A 98 7.37 -6.31 19.62
N VAL A 99 7.27 -5.13 20.24
CA VAL A 99 7.82 -3.88 19.71
C VAL A 99 9.08 -3.48 20.47
N GLU A 100 10.14 -3.19 19.73
CA GLU A 100 11.37 -2.57 20.23
C GLU A 100 11.56 -1.20 19.59
N VAL A 101 11.82 -0.16 20.38
CA VAL A 101 12.01 1.21 19.88
C VAL A 101 13.50 1.56 19.90
N LEU A 102 14.14 1.56 18.74
CA LEU A 102 15.56 1.91 18.60
C LEU A 102 15.76 3.42 18.66
N VAL A 103 15.06 4.14 17.78
CA VAL A 103 15.19 5.60 17.59
C VAL A 103 13.83 6.25 17.76
N ASN A 104 13.80 7.37 18.48
CA ASN A 104 12.68 8.30 18.55
C ASN A 104 13.24 9.72 18.70
N GLU A 105 13.33 10.47 17.60
CA GLU A 105 13.95 11.78 17.59
C GLU A 105 13.27 12.75 16.61
N PRO A 106 13.34 14.07 16.84
CA PRO A 106 12.85 15.03 15.87
C PRO A 106 13.70 15.00 14.60
N PHE A 107 13.08 15.25 13.44
CA PHE A 107 13.78 15.42 12.17
C PHE A 107 13.36 16.71 11.46
N GLU A 108 14.21 17.18 10.56
CA GLU A 108 13.91 18.25 9.61
C GLU A 108 14.52 17.91 8.25
N ASN A 109 13.74 17.96 7.17
CA ASN A 109 14.21 17.77 5.80
C ASN A 109 13.42 18.62 4.79
N GLU A 110 13.93 18.74 3.56
CA GLU A 110 13.31 19.56 2.51
C GLU A 110 11.98 18.98 2.00
N GLU A 111 11.82 17.65 2.02
CA GLU A 111 10.68 16.95 1.43
C GLU A 111 9.41 17.05 2.30
N MET A 112 9.57 16.84 3.60
CA MET A 112 8.49 16.69 4.57
C MET A 112 8.47 17.80 5.62
N GLY A 113 9.51 18.63 5.67
CA GLY A 113 9.66 19.66 6.70
C GLY A 113 10.07 19.06 8.04
N LYS A 114 9.43 19.53 9.12
CA LYS A 114 9.72 19.12 10.51
C LYS A 114 8.77 18.02 10.96
N GLY A 115 9.27 17.08 11.76
CA GLY A 115 8.45 16.01 12.31
C GLY A 115 9.19 15.16 13.35
N GLN A 116 8.64 13.98 13.62
CA GLN A 116 9.27 12.94 14.44
C GLN A 116 9.67 11.74 13.59
N TYR A 117 10.90 11.29 13.75
CA TYR A 117 11.42 10.07 13.16
C TYR A 117 11.42 8.98 14.22
N THR A 118 10.95 7.79 13.85
CA THR A 118 11.07 6.59 14.67
C THR A 118 11.62 5.43 13.87
N HIS A 119 12.42 4.59 14.54
CA HIS A 119 12.85 3.30 14.02
C HIS A 119 12.52 2.24 15.07
N LYS A 120 11.64 1.32 14.72
CA LYS A 120 11.21 0.20 15.55
C LYS A 120 11.54 -1.14 14.89
N ILE A 121 11.70 -2.17 15.72
CA ILE A 121 11.75 -3.57 15.29
C ILE A 121 10.52 -4.27 15.84
N TYR A 122 9.79 -4.96 14.96
CA TYR A 122 8.73 -5.88 15.32
C TYR A 122 9.24 -7.32 15.32
N HIS A 123 9.20 -7.96 16.48
CA HIS A 123 9.59 -9.35 16.71
C HIS A 123 8.35 -10.26 16.59
N LEU A 124 8.13 -10.88 15.42
CA LEU A 124 6.83 -11.47 15.03
C LEU A 124 6.75 -13.01 15.08
N LYS A 125 7.60 -13.68 15.85
CA LYS A 125 7.84 -15.13 15.74
C LYS A 125 6.56 -15.99 15.85
N SER A 126 5.77 -15.83 16.90
CA SER A 126 4.49 -16.54 17.10
C SER A 126 3.29 -15.77 16.51
N LYS A 127 3.50 -14.52 16.08
CA LYS A 127 2.46 -13.62 15.56
C LYS A 127 2.17 -13.77 14.07
N VAL A 128 3.00 -14.54 13.34
CA VAL A 128 2.77 -14.89 11.94
C VAL A 128 2.14 -16.29 11.79
N PRO A 129 1.37 -16.55 10.72
CA PRO A 129 0.81 -17.88 10.46
C PRO A 129 1.87 -18.97 10.47
N LYS A 130 1.49 -20.17 10.92
CA LYS A 130 2.43 -21.30 11.05
C LYS A 130 3.13 -21.68 9.74
N TRP A 131 2.47 -21.49 8.60
CA TRP A 131 3.08 -21.74 7.29
C TRP A 131 4.20 -20.73 6.99
N ILE A 132 4.04 -19.46 7.38
CA ILE A 132 5.10 -18.43 7.28
C ILE A 132 6.25 -18.80 8.22
N SER A 133 5.94 -19.08 9.49
CA SER A 133 6.95 -19.42 10.50
C SER A 133 7.78 -20.65 10.13
N LYS A 134 7.16 -21.68 9.53
CA LYS A 134 7.87 -22.91 9.10
C LYS A 134 8.80 -22.73 7.91
N LEU A 135 8.49 -21.78 7.03
CA LEU A 135 9.25 -21.53 5.82
C LEU A 135 10.33 -20.45 6.03
N ALA A 136 10.22 -19.67 7.12
CA ALA A 136 11.09 -18.58 7.53
C ALA A 136 12.38 -19.10 8.19
N PRO A 137 13.58 -18.72 7.71
CA PRO A 137 14.83 -18.98 8.44
C PRO A 137 14.81 -18.36 9.85
N LYS A 138 15.61 -18.89 10.77
CA LYS A 138 15.77 -18.29 12.11
C LYS A 138 16.23 -16.82 11.96
N GLY A 139 15.52 -15.90 12.60
CA GLY A 139 15.78 -14.45 12.53
C GLY A 139 15.05 -13.71 11.40
N SER A 140 14.38 -14.40 10.46
CA SER A 140 13.70 -13.71 9.34
C SER A 140 12.32 -13.14 9.67
N LEU A 141 11.88 -13.21 10.94
CA LEU A 141 10.58 -12.74 11.42
C LEU A 141 10.68 -11.41 12.18
N GLU A 142 11.79 -10.70 11.97
CA GLU A 142 11.99 -9.33 12.44
C GLU A 142 11.67 -8.35 11.31
N MET A 143 10.76 -7.42 11.57
CA MET A 143 10.38 -6.39 10.60
C MET A 143 10.85 -5.04 11.13
N HIS A 144 11.59 -4.29 10.31
CA HIS A 144 12.06 -2.96 10.66
C HIS A 144 11.05 -1.93 10.16
N GLU A 145 10.45 -1.19 11.07
CA GLU A 145 9.60 -0.03 10.77
C GLU A 145 10.41 1.25 10.91
N LYS A 146 10.45 2.05 9.86
CA LYS A 146 10.93 3.44 9.89
C LYS A 146 9.77 4.36 9.55
N ALA A 147 9.44 5.28 10.46
CA ALA A 147 8.33 6.21 10.26
C ALA A 147 8.79 7.67 10.39
N TRP A 148 8.35 8.49 9.44
CA TRP A 148 8.52 9.94 9.40
C TRP A 148 7.14 10.58 9.58
N ASN A 149 6.87 11.03 10.80
CA ASN A 149 5.62 11.68 11.18
C ASN A 149 5.76 13.21 11.10
N ALA A 150 5.41 13.78 9.94
CA ALA A 150 5.30 15.21 9.69
C ALA A 150 3.81 15.63 9.69
N TYR A 151 3.16 15.42 10.84
CA TYR A 151 1.71 15.54 10.97
C TYR A 151 1.18 16.87 10.36
N PRO A 152 0.14 16.83 9.50
CA PRO A 152 -0.83 15.75 9.30
C PRO A 152 -0.47 14.70 8.26
N TYR A 153 0.74 14.72 7.70
CA TYR A 153 1.23 13.66 6.81
C TYR A 153 2.19 12.72 7.56
N CYS A 154 2.13 11.42 7.27
CA CYS A 154 3.05 10.44 7.82
C CYS A 154 3.46 9.44 6.74
N ARG A 155 4.74 9.09 6.71
CA ARG A 155 5.28 8.03 5.85
C ARG A 155 5.91 6.96 6.72
N THR A 156 5.49 5.71 6.54
CA THR A 156 6.05 4.55 7.22
C THR A 156 6.56 3.56 6.17
N ILE A 157 7.76 3.04 6.40
CA ILE A 157 8.40 2.05 5.54
C ILE A 157 8.76 0.86 6.43
N ILE A 158 8.24 -0.31 6.08
CA ILE A 158 8.45 -1.58 6.76
C ILE A 158 9.27 -2.48 5.84
N THR A 159 10.42 -2.96 6.32
CA THR A 159 11.32 -3.83 5.58
C THR A 159 11.75 -5.04 6.42
N ASN A 160 12.41 -6.00 5.79
CA ASN A 160 12.97 -7.18 6.45
C ASN A 160 14.44 -7.32 6.02
N PRO A 161 15.34 -6.52 6.63
CA PRO A 161 16.69 -6.31 6.12
C PRO A 161 17.55 -7.58 6.14
N ASP A 162 17.36 -8.46 7.10
CA ASP A 162 18.25 -9.63 7.26
C ASP A 162 17.94 -10.77 6.29
N TYR A 163 16.68 -10.89 5.84
CA TYR A 163 16.26 -11.99 4.97
C TYR A 163 15.81 -11.53 3.59
N MET A 164 14.78 -10.68 3.49
CA MET A 164 14.29 -10.19 2.20
C MET A 164 15.13 -9.04 1.63
N LYS A 165 15.93 -8.34 2.45
CA LYS A 165 16.79 -7.23 2.02
C LYS A 165 15.99 -6.21 1.20
N GLU A 166 16.45 -5.89 0.00
CA GLU A 166 15.81 -4.95 -0.93
C GLU A 166 14.60 -5.56 -1.66
N ASN A 167 14.34 -6.86 -1.48
CA ASN A 167 13.29 -7.58 -2.21
C ASN A 167 11.90 -7.46 -1.57
N PHE A 168 11.77 -6.76 -0.45
CA PHE A 168 10.50 -6.48 0.21
C PHE A 168 10.47 -5.07 0.80
N GLU A 169 9.42 -4.33 0.45
CA GLU A 169 9.07 -3.07 1.08
C GLU A 169 7.54 -2.97 1.22
N LEU A 170 7.07 -2.71 2.44
CA LEU A 170 5.71 -2.27 2.70
C LEU A 170 5.75 -0.80 3.06
N ARG A 171 5.09 0.04 2.26
CA ARG A 171 5.04 1.48 2.44
C ARG A 171 3.62 1.91 2.78
N ILE A 172 3.47 2.69 3.84
CA ILE A 172 2.19 3.26 4.27
C ILE A 172 2.35 4.77 4.32
N GLU A 173 1.64 5.47 3.45
CA GLU A 173 1.58 6.92 3.43
C GLU A 173 0.21 7.37 3.90
N THR A 174 0.14 8.26 4.89
CA THR A 174 -1.13 8.69 5.49
C THR A 174 -1.28 10.19 5.45
N TRP A 175 -2.45 10.65 4.99
CA TRP A 175 -2.92 12.02 5.17
C TRP A 175 -4.10 12.04 6.15
N HIS A 176 -4.01 12.88 7.17
CA HIS A 176 -5.11 13.15 8.10
C HIS A 176 -5.80 14.45 7.70
N LYS A 177 -7.10 14.39 7.38
CA LYS A 177 -7.85 15.52 6.82
C LYS A 177 -9.20 15.67 7.52
N LYS A 178 -9.71 16.90 7.58
CA LYS A 178 -11.05 17.18 8.13
C LYS A 178 -12.13 16.65 7.18
N GLU A 179 -11.89 16.74 5.88
CA GLU A 179 -12.83 16.34 4.83
C GLU A 179 -12.95 14.81 4.77
N LEU A 180 -14.18 14.31 4.76
CA LEU A 180 -14.47 12.86 4.80
C LEU A 180 -14.47 12.19 3.42
N ASN A 181 -14.50 12.95 2.33
CA ASN A 181 -14.63 12.42 0.97
C ASN A 181 -13.70 13.10 -0.05
N LEU A 182 -12.41 13.21 0.27
CA LEU A 182 -11.39 13.65 -0.69
C LEU A 182 -11.08 12.53 -1.68
N ASP A 183 -11.00 12.88 -2.97
CA ASP A 183 -10.43 12.02 -3.98
C ASP A 183 -8.93 12.27 -4.10
N ASN A 184 -8.16 11.18 -4.20
CA ASN A 184 -6.72 11.17 -4.42
C ASN A 184 -5.89 12.17 -3.58
N PRO A 185 -5.98 12.17 -2.24
CA PRO A 185 -5.24 13.12 -1.40
C PRO A 185 -3.71 12.97 -1.51
N HIS A 186 -3.23 11.79 -1.90
CA HIS A 186 -1.81 11.49 -2.15
C HIS A 186 -1.31 11.94 -3.52
N LYS A 187 -2.20 12.44 -4.40
CA LYS A 187 -1.87 12.91 -5.76
C LYS A 187 -1.19 11.84 -6.62
N VAL A 188 -1.61 10.58 -6.46
CA VAL A 188 -1.16 9.45 -7.28
C VAL A 188 -1.56 9.69 -8.73
N ALA A 189 -0.72 9.28 -9.68
CA ALA A 189 -1.03 9.44 -11.10
C ALA A 189 -2.37 8.77 -11.47
N PRO A 190 -3.25 9.41 -12.27
CA PRO A 190 -4.60 8.90 -12.53
C PRO A 190 -4.67 7.47 -13.08
N GLU A 191 -3.69 7.07 -13.88
CA GLU A 191 -3.55 5.73 -14.44
C GLU A 191 -3.29 4.66 -13.39
N VAL A 192 -2.62 5.01 -12.30
CA VAL A 192 -2.42 4.13 -11.14
C VAL A 192 -3.65 4.21 -10.24
N TRP A 193 -4.12 5.42 -9.91
CA TRP A 193 -5.21 5.67 -8.97
C TRP A 193 -6.51 4.93 -9.29
N ARG A 194 -6.85 4.80 -10.59
CA ARG A 194 -8.05 4.05 -11.05
C ARG A 194 -8.00 2.55 -10.70
N ASN A 195 -6.81 1.99 -10.53
CA ASN A 195 -6.60 0.58 -10.25
C ASN A 195 -6.26 0.31 -8.77
N VAL A 196 -6.30 1.34 -7.90
CA VAL A 196 -6.06 1.21 -6.47
C VAL A 196 -7.35 0.79 -5.76
N ASP A 197 -7.32 -0.38 -5.13
CA ASP A 197 -8.45 -0.93 -4.39
C ASP A 197 -8.85 -0.01 -3.25
N LYS A 198 -10.15 0.31 -3.18
CA LYS A 198 -10.70 1.21 -2.17
C LYS A 198 -11.29 0.42 -1.01
N VAL A 199 -10.83 0.70 0.20
CA VAL A 199 -11.32 0.11 1.44
C VAL A 199 -11.77 1.21 2.39
N ASP A 200 -13.04 1.22 2.74
CA ASP A 200 -13.55 2.10 3.80
C ASP A 200 -13.64 1.29 5.09
N ILE A 201 -13.13 1.84 6.19
CA ILE A 201 -13.19 1.26 7.54
C ILE A 201 -14.22 2.05 8.36
N ASP A 202 -15.27 1.35 8.77
CA ASP A 202 -16.29 1.83 9.68
C ASP A 202 -16.07 1.23 11.07
N ILE A 203 -15.40 1.95 11.96
CA ILE A 203 -15.03 1.43 13.29
C ILE A 203 -16.23 1.06 14.18
N GLY A 204 -17.43 1.59 13.88
CA GLY A 204 -18.65 1.32 14.63
C GLY A 204 -19.45 0.13 14.11
N ASN A 205 -19.37 -0.17 12.81
CA ASN A 205 -20.20 -1.18 12.16
C ASN A 205 -19.43 -2.33 11.50
N ASP A 206 -18.16 -2.17 11.16
CA ASP A 206 -17.38 -3.22 10.50
C ASP A 206 -17.28 -4.46 11.41
N PRO A 207 -17.43 -5.67 10.85
CA PRO A 207 -17.31 -6.90 11.63
C PRO A 207 -15.88 -7.08 12.13
N VAL A 208 -15.76 -7.50 13.38
CA VAL A 208 -14.48 -7.85 14.03
C VAL A 208 -14.44 -9.36 14.25
N ASP A 209 -13.26 -9.97 14.07
CA ASP A 209 -13.09 -11.40 14.36
C ASP A 209 -13.41 -11.67 15.83
N ARG A 210 -14.06 -12.81 16.12
CA ARG A 210 -14.41 -13.17 17.50
C ARG A 210 -13.20 -13.20 18.43
N ARG A 211 -12.01 -13.52 17.91
CA ARG A 211 -10.75 -13.56 18.68
C ARG A 211 -10.22 -12.17 19.05
N ASP A 212 -10.63 -11.14 18.31
CA ASP A 212 -10.20 -9.75 18.50
C ASP A 212 -11.25 -8.93 19.25
N TYR A 213 -12.48 -9.44 19.35
CA TYR A 213 -13.56 -8.70 19.97
C TYR A 213 -13.34 -8.54 21.48
N ASN A 214 -13.17 -7.28 21.91
CA ASN A 214 -13.18 -6.88 23.30
C ASN A 214 -14.33 -5.87 23.51
N PRO A 215 -15.30 -6.13 24.41
CA PRO A 215 -16.42 -5.22 24.66
C PRO A 215 -15.97 -3.85 25.22
N LYS A 216 -14.78 -3.76 25.84
CA LYS A 216 -14.20 -2.48 26.28
C LYS A 216 -13.62 -1.64 25.13
N GLU A 217 -13.41 -2.26 23.98
CA GLU A 217 -12.84 -1.66 22.76
C GLU A 217 -13.88 -1.68 21.64
N ASP A 218 -15.17 -1.61 22.00
CA ASP A 218 -16.28 -1.61 21.08
C ASP A 218 -16.95 -0.23 20.97
N PRO A 219 -16.65 0.55 19.91
CA PRO A 219 -17.24 1.86 19.68
C PRO A 219 -18.76 1.86 19.61
N SER A 220 -19.38 0.71 19.28
CA SER A 220 -20.83 0.61 19.16
C SER A 220 -21.58 0.60 20.50
N VAL A 221 -20.84 0.44 21.60
CA VAL A 221 -21.36 0.49 22.98
C VAL A 221 -20.63 1.51 23.85
N TYR A 222 -19.41 1.92 23.47
CA TYR A 222 -18.64 2.93 24.19
C TYR A 222 -19.26 4.33 24.07
N HIS A 223 -19.31 5.04 25.19
CA HIS A 223 -19.72 6.44 25.25
C HIS A 223 -18.74 7.21 26.15
N SER A 224 -18.06 8.19 25.58
CA SER A 224 -17.07 9.00 26.30
C SER A 224 -17.73 9.86 27.36
N PHE A 225 -17.24 9.80 28.60
CA PHE A 225 -17.74 10.66 29.68
C PHE A 225 -17.12 12.06 29.65
N LYS A 226 -15.90 12.24 29.10
CA LYS A 226 -15.27 13.57 28.96
C LYS A 226 -15.89 14.41 27.85
N THR A 227 -16.26 13.77 26.73
CA THR A 227 -16.66 14.46 25.51
C THR A 227 -18.11 14.25 25.10
N GLY A 228 -18.78 13.22 25.65
CA GLY A 228 -20.13 12.82 25.25
C GLY A 228 -20.22 12.13 23.89
N ARG A 229 -19.09 11.76 23.27
CA ARG A 229 -19.05 11.12 21.93
C ARG A 229 -19.32 9.63 22.03
N GLY A 230 -19.95 9.09 20.98
CA GLY A 230 -20.39 7.69 20.92
C GLY A 230 -21.79 7.52 21.54
N PRO A 231 -22.37 6.31 21.50
CA PRO A 231 -21.88 5.14 20.76
C PRO A 231 -21.98 5.32 19.23
N LEU A 232 -21.08 4.65 18.50
CA LEU A 232 -21.00 4.67 17.04
C LEU A 232 -21.72 3.45 16.47
N LYS A 233 -22.94 3.64 15.98
CA LYS A 233 -23.74 2.55 15.40
C LYS A 233 -24.67 3.06 14.29
N GLY A 234 -24.90 2.20 13.29
CA GLY A 234 -25.78 2.51 12.18
C GLY A 234 -25.21 3.65 11.33
N ASP A 235 -26.03 4.66 11.02
CA ASP A 235 -25.66 5.75 10.11
C ASP A 235 -24.75 6.84 10.72
N TRP A 236 -23.89 6.51 11.70
CA TRP A 236 -23.08 7.50 12.41
C TRP A 236 -22.14 8.29 11.47
N ILE A 237 -21.54 7.65 10.46
CA ILE A 237 -20.71 8.33 9.45
C ILE A 237 -21.53 9.35 8.64
N LYS A 238 -22.77 9.00 8.28
CA LYS A 238 -23.66 9.91 7.53
C LYS A 238 -24.08 11.11 8.39
N LYS A 239 -24.29 10.90 9.70
CA LYS A 239 -24.57 11.98 10.65
C LYS A 239 -23.36 12.90 10.79
N LEU A 240 -22.17 12.32 10.98
CA LEU A 240 -20.90 13.05 11.05
C LEU A 240 -20.68 13.94 9.82
N ALA A 241 -20.95 13.41 8.61
CA ALA A 241 -20.80 14.16 7.37
C ALA A 241 -21.83 15.31 7.19
N LYS A 242 -22.98 15.25 7.87
CA LYS A 242 -24.01 16.31 7.81
C LYS A 242 -23.75 17.43 8.81
N GLU A 243 -23.11 17.13 9.93
CA GLU A 243 -22.91 18.07 11.03
C GLU A 243 -21.52 18.71 10.91
N THR A 244 -21.43 19.83 10.19
CA THR A 244 -20.16 20.50 9.84
C THR A 244 -19.36 20.99 11.05
N ASP A 245 -20.02 21.18 12.18
CA ASP A 245 -19.44 21.66 13.44
C ASP A 245 -19.01 20.53 14.39
N GLN A 246 -19.33 19.27 14.07
CA GLN A 246 -18.85 18.13 14.85
C GLN A 246 -17.36 17.85 14.61
N ALA A 247 -16.72 17.35 15.67
CA ALA A 247 -15.37 16.82 15.60
C ALA A 247 -15.31 15.66 14.60
N GLN A 248 -14.64 15.87 13.48
CA GLN A 248 -14.55 14.89 12.40
C GLN A 248 -13.21 14.93 11.70
N MET A 249 -12.78 13.75 11.26
CA MET A 249 -11.68 13.60 10.34
C MET A 249 -11.78 12.28 9.57
N CYS A 250 -10.99 12.19 8.52
CA CYS A 250 -10.69 10.94 7.83
C CYS A 250 -9.18 10.77 7.70
N ALA A 251 -8.69 9.58 8.08
CA ALA A 251 -7.34 9.15 7.77
C ALA A 251 -7.34 8.46 6.40
N TYR A 252 -6.61 9.02 5.44
CA TYR A 252 -6.44 8.47 4.10
C TYR A 252 -5.09 7.78 4.04
N LYS A 253 -5.08 6.46 3.99
CA LYS A 253 -3.87 5.65 3.91
C LYS A 253 -3.70 5.11 2.50
N LEU A 254 -2.51 5.26 1.95
CA LEU A 254 -2.07 4.59 0.73
C LEU A 254 -1.07 3.52 1.16
N VAL A 255 -1.43 2.26 1.00
CA VAL A 255 -0.62 1.10 1.34
C VAL A 255 -0.07 0.52 0.05
N THR A 256 1.25 0.48 -0.08
CA THR A 256 1.96 -0.05 -1.25
C THR A 256 2.85 -1.19 -0.80
N VAL A 257 2.71 -2.35 -1.43
CA VAL A 257 3.59 -3.52 -1.20
C VAL A 257 4.42 -3.76 -2.46
N GLU A 258 5.74 -3.72 -2.30
CA GLU A 258 6.69 -3.98 -3.36
C GLU A 258 7.52 -5.23 -3.06
N PHE A 259 7.56 -6.14 -4.04
CA PHE A 259 8.46 -7.29 -4.07
C PHE A 259 9.39 -7.18 -5.27
N LYS A 260 10.71 -7.06 -5.04
CA LYS A 260 11.72 -6.86 -6.10
C LYS A 260 12.51 -8.15 -6.33
N TRP A 261 11.98 -9.11 -7.11
CA TRP A 261 12.68 -10.38 -7.41
C TRP A 261 13.06 -10.49 -8.89
N TRP A 262 14.28 -10.95 -9.17
CA TRP A 262 14.82 -11.14 -10.53
C TRP A 262 15.47 -12.54 -10.67
N GLY A 263 14.96 -13.44 -11.54
CA GLY A 263 15.65 -14.71 -11.86
C GLY A 263 14.84 -15.86 -12.52
N LEU A 264 15.50 -16.55 -13.47
CA LEU A 264 15.18 -17.79 -14.24
C LEU A 264 14.13 -17.74 -15.38
N GLN A 265 14.57 -17.19 -16.51
CA GLN A 265 13.96 -17.31 -17.84
C GLN A 265 14.66 -18.44 -18.62
N THR A 266 14.02 -19.61 -18.82
CA THR A 266 14.24 -20.50 -20.01
C THR A 266 13.47 -21.85 -20.04
N ALA A 267 13.00 -22.42 -18.93
CA ALA A 267 12.49 -23.82 -18.96
C ALA A 267 10.97 -24.00 -19.06
N VAL A 268 10.17 -22.96 -18.80
CA VAL A 268 8.70 -23.04 -18.68
C VAL A 268 7.97 -22.91 -20.02
N GLU A 269 8.66 -22.46 -21.07
CA GLU A 269 8.07 -22.22 -22.39
C GLU A 269 7.61 -23.50 -23.12
N LYS A 270 7.86 -24.71 -22.57
CA LYS A 270 7.47 -25.97 -23.22
C LYS A 270 6.19 -26.64 -22.71
N PHE A 271 5.58 -26.21 -21.60
CA PHE A 271 4.55 -27.03 -20.94
C PHE A 271 3.12 -26.50 -20.87
N ILE A 272 2.82 -25.26 -21.30
CA ILE A 272 1.45 -24.73 -21.24
C ILE A 272 0.94 -24.38 -22.63
N GLN A 273 0.54 -25.42 -23.37
CA GLN A 273 -0.20 -25.30 -24.62
C GLN A 273 -1.31 -26.36 -24.68
N LYS A 274 -2.23 -26.37 -23.72
CA LYS A 274 -3.54 -27.01 -23.89
C LYS A 274 -4.54 -26.47 -22.86
N GLU A 275 -5.75 -26.21 -23.36
CA GLU A 275 -6.95 -25.69 -22.68
C GLU A 275 -7.14 -24.16 -22.72
N LYS A 276 -8.05 -23.76 -23.62
CA LYS A 276 -8.71 -22.45 -23.72
C LYS A 276 -10.18 -22.74 -23.99
N GLU A 277 -11.08 -22.31 -23.11
CA GLU A 277 -12.34 -21.68 -23.52
C GLU A 277 -12.71 -20.53 -22.56
N ALA A 278 -12.96 -19.37 -23.16
CA ALA A 278 -13.66 -18.18 -22.71
C ALA A 278 -13.57 -17.71 -21.23
N LEU A 279 -12.56 -16.90 -20.93
CA LEU A 279 -12.66 -15.65 -20.15
C LEU A 279 -11.44 -14.78 -20.53
N MET A 280 -11.68 -13.61 -21.12
CA MET A 280 -10.61 -12.69 -21.50
C MET A 280 -10.15 -11.91 -20.26
N CYS A 281 -9.10 -12.41 -19.61
CA CYS A 281 -8.14 -11.58 -18.91
C CYS A 281 -6.76 -12.19 -19.16
N ALA A 282 -5.78 -11.35 -19.46
CA ALA A 282 -4.47 -11.77 -19.93
C ALA A 282 -3.69 -12.51 -18.83
N TYR A 283 -3.82 -13.84 -18.82
CA TYR A 283 -2.85 -14.70 -18.15
C TYR A 283 -1.58 -14.72 -19.00
N LYS A 284 -0.52 -14.07 -18.53
CA LYS A 284 0.83 -14.44 -18.93
C LYS A 284 1.54 -15.01 -17.72
N LEU A 285 1.54 -16.34 -17.71
CA LEU A 285 2.30 -17.21 -16.85
C LEU A 285 3.77 -16.77 -16.80
N VAL A 286 4.17 -16.21 -15.65
CA VAL A 286 5.57 -16.10 -15.26
C VAL A 286 5.74 -17.08 -14.11
N THR A 287 6.55 -18.11 -14.33
CA THR A 287 7.04 -18.94 -13.23
C THR A 287 8.18 -18.16 -12.59
N ILE A 288 7.93 -17.63 -11.40
CA ILE A 288 8.89 -16.86 -10.62
C ILE A 288 9.41 -17.78 -9.52
N GLU A 289 10.71 -18.09 -9.57
CA GLU A 289 11.38 -18.82 -8.50
C GLU A 289 11.69 -17.85 -7.34
N PHE A 290 10.71 -17.72 -6.45
CA PHE A 290 10.89 -17.16 -5.11
C PHE A 290 11.61 -18.20 -4.24
N LYS A 291 12.27 -17.79 -3.16
CA LYS A 291 12.64 -18.75 -2.09
C LYS A 291 11.41 -19.51 -1.56
N TRP A 292 10.19 -18.97 -1.71
CA TRP A 292 8.90 -19.66 -1.55
C TRP A 292 8.03 -19.56 -2.83
N TRP A 293 8.35 -20.36 -3.84
CA TRP A 293 7.58 -20.45 -5.09
C TRP A 293 6.07 -20.67 -4.86
N GLY A 294 5.21 -19.89 -5.54
CA GLY A 294 3.75 -20.05 -5.52
C GLY A 294 2.98 -19.37 -4.38
N LEU A 295 3.64 -18.65 -3.47
CA LEU A 295 2.99 -18.02 -2.30
C LEU A 295 2.85 -16.49 -2.37
N GLN A 296 3.32 -15.83 -3.43
CA GLN A 296 3.29 -14.36 -3.52
C GLN A 296 1.88 -13.78 -3.32
N THR A 297 0.91 -14.22 -4.11
CA THR A 297 -0.48 -13.76 -4.00
C THR A 297 -1.07 -14.08 -2.62
N ALA A 298 -0.65 -15.18 -1.99
CA ALA A 298 -1.09 -15.55 -0.65
C ALA A 298 -0.48 -14.63 0.43
N VAL A 299 0.82 -14.29 0.33
CA VAL A 299 1.50 -13.34 1.23
C VAL A 299 0.92 -11.94 1.06
N GLU A 300 0.73 -11.49 -0.17
CA GLU A 300 0.12 -10.20 -0.50
C GLU A 300 -1.29 -10.08 0.09
N HIS A 301 -2.14 -11.09 -0.14
CA HIS A 301 -3.48 -11.13 0.44
C HIS A 301 -3.45 -11.18 1.97
N PHE A 302 -2.51 -11.94 2.55
CA PHE A 302 -2.31 -11.99 4.00
C PHE A 302 -1.92 -10.61 4.57
N ILE A 303 -1.00 -9.88 3.92
CA ILE A 303 -0.60 -8.53 4.33
C ILE A 303 -1.80 -7.59 4.25
N GLN A 304 -2.55 -7.56 3.14
CA GLN A 304 -3.73 -6.71 3.03
C GLN A 304 -4.77 -6.99 4.11
N LYS A 305 -5.06 -8.27 4.37
CA LYS A 305 -6.02 -8.69 5.40
C LYS A 305 -5.52 -8.31 6.80
N SER A 306 -4.21 -8.44 7.04
CA SER A 306 -3.57 -8.06 8.30
C SER A 306 -3.60 -6.56 8.50
N GLU A 307 -3.25 -5.74 7.51
CA GLU A 307 -3.32 -4.28 7.56
C GLU A 307 -4.75 -3.79 7.82
N ARG A 308 -5.74 -4.34 7.11
CA ARG A 308 -7.15 -3.99 7.38
C ARG A 308 -7.55 -4.34 8.82
N ARG A 309 -7.18 -5.52 9.31
CA ARG A 309 -7.44 -5.95 10.71
C ARG A 309 -6.77 -5.01 11.71
N ILE A 310 -5.47 -4.71 11.51
CA ILE A 310 -4.69 -3.81 12.37
C ILE A 310 -5.33 -2.43 12.40
N PHE A 311 -5.62 -1.82 11.25
CA PHE A 311 -6.26 -0.50 11.23
C PHE A 311 -7.66 -0.52 11.84
N THR A 312 -8.45 -1.58 11.63
CA THR A 312 -9.78 -1.67 12.25
C THR A 312 -9.68 -1.70 13.77
N ASN A 313 -8.88 -2.62 14.33
CA ASN A 313 -8.76 -2.80 15.78
C ASN A 313 -8.09 -1.58 16.43
N PHE A 314 -7.01 -1.06 15.85
CA PHE A 314 -6.30 0.12 16.35
C PHE A 314 -7.22 1.34 16.48
N HIS A 315 -8.03 1.63 15.45
CA HIS A 315 -8.89 2.82 15.51
C HIS A 315 -10.13 2.64 16.39
N ARG A 316 -10.60 1.40 16.57
CA ARG A 316 -11.63 1.07 17.57
C ARG A 316 -11.11 1.32 18.99
N GLN A 317 -9.91 0.83 19.28
CA GLN A 317 -9.20 1.06 20.54
C GLN A 317 -8.97 2.55 20.78
N LEU A 318 -8.39 3.27 19.80
CA LEU A 318 -8.14 4.71 19.87
C LEU A 318 -9.41 5.49 20.27
N PHE A 319 -10.55 5.16 19.68
CA PHE A 319 -11.82 5.81 20.02
C PHE A 319 -12.32 5.42 21.42
N CYS A 320 -12.24 4.15 21.80
CA CYS A 320 -12.67 3.69 23.13
C CYS A 320 -11.74 4.15 24.26
N TRP A 321 -10.51 4.54 23.93
CA TRP A 321 -9.57 5.16 24.85
C TRP A 321 -9.64 6.69 24.83
N LEU A 322 -10.64 7.28 24.16
CA LEU A 322 -10.80 8.74 24.08
C LEU A 322 -10.72 9.39 25.46
N ASP A 323 -11.34 8.81 26.48
CA ASP A 323 -11.31 9.37 27.82
C ASP A 323 -9.93 9.30 28.51
N GLU A 324 -9.01 8.46 28.04
CA GLU A 324 -7.66 8.36 28.59
C GLU A 324 -6.74 9.44 28.02
N TRP A 325 -6.79 9.67 26.70
CA TRP A 325 -5.87 10.59 26.02
C TRP A 325 -6.45 11.98 25.76
N HIS A 326 -7.77 12.17 25.82
CA HIS A 326 -8.38 13.48 25.57
C HIS A 326 -7.96 14.49 26.64
N GLY A 327 -7.42 15.61 26.17
CA GLY A 327 -6.87 16.68 27.00
C GLY A 327 -5.37 16.58 27.26
N LEU A 328 -4.69 15.49 26.87
CA LEU A 328 -3.23 15.40 26.95
C LEU A 328 -2.56 16.38 25.97
N THR A 329 -1.44 16.95 26.41
CA THR A 329 -0.60 17.80 25.57
C THR A 329 0.43 16.97 24.81
N MET A 330 1.04 17.55 23.77
CA MET A 330 2.16 16.90 23.09
C MET A 330 3.37 16.67 24.01
N GLU A 331 3.55 17.49 25.05
CA GLU A 331 4.60 17.29 26.05
C GLU A 331 4.32 16.03 26.90
N ASP A 332 3.07 15.83 27.32
CA ASP A 332 2.66 14.62 28.02
C ASP A 332 2.90 13.37 27.17
N ILE A 333 2.64 13.47 25.86
CA ILE A 333 2.90 12.38 24.90
C ILE A 333 4.40 12.07 24.80
N ARG A 334 5.28 13.07 24.76
CA ARG A 334 6.73 12.82 24.71
C ARG A 334 7.22 12.10 25.95
N ARG A 335 6.77 12.54 27.13
CA ARG A 335 7.08 11.85 28.39
C ARG A 335 6.59 10.40 28.37
N LEU A 336 5.38 10.17 27.86
CA LEU A 336 4.81 8.83 27.74
C LEU A 336 5.57 7.94 26.75
N GLU A 337 6.04 8.49 25.62
CA GLU A 337 6.88 7.75 24.66
C GLU A 337 8.22 7.31 25.29
N ASP A 338 8.85 8.18 26.07
CA ASP A 338 10.11 7.88 26.77
C ASP A 338 9.92 6.79 27.84
N GLU A 339 8.86 6.88 28.65
CA GLU A 339 8.49 5.86 29.62
C GLU A 339 8.15 4.53 28.94
N THR A 340 7.41 4.58 27.83
CA THR A 340 7.00 3.40 27.07
C THR A 340 8.19 2.68 26.47
N LYS A 341 9.21 3.40 25.97
CA LYS A 341 10.43 2.75 25.45
C LYS A 341 11.09 1.86 26.51
N LEU A 342 11.26 2.37 27.73
CA LEU A 342 11.86 1.62 28.84
C LEU A 342 11.00 0.43 29.25
N GLU A 343 9.70 0.62 29.32
CA GLU A 343 8.75 -0.42 29.71
C GLU A 343 8.71 -1.55 28.67
N LEU A 344 8.72 -1.24 27.37
CA LEU A 344 8.72 -2.24 26.30
C LEU A 344 9.96 -3.15 26.36
N ASP A 345 11.14 -2.57 26.61
CA ASP A 345 12.37 -3.36 26.74
C ASP A 345 12.30 -4.31 27.94
N LYS A 346 11.73 -3.84 29.06
CA LYS A 346 11.52 -4.66 30.25
C LYS A 346 10.50 -5.77 30.00
N GLN A 347 9.32 -5.45 29.48
CA GLN A 347 8.25 -6.43 29.18
C GLN A 347 8.74 -7.50 28.21
N ARG A 348 9.49 -7.12 27.18
CA ARG A 348 10.06 -8.06 26.23
C ARG A 348 11.03 -9.05 26.89
N ALA A 349 11.78 -8.61 27.90
CA ALA A 349 12.74 -9.45 28.61
C ALA A 349 12.11 -10.32 29.72
N GLU A 350 11.09 -9.81 30.42
CA GLU A 350 10.62 -10.38 31.69
C GLU A 350 9.23 -11.03 31.61
N ASP A 351 8.36 -10.58 30.70
CA ASP A 351 6.95 -10.99 30.69
C ASP A 351 6.67 -12.19 29.79
N GLU A 352 5.47 -12.78 29.92
CA GLU A 352 4.95 -13.78 28.99
C GLU A 352 4.44 -13.17 27.66
N ILE A 353 4.42 -13.98 26.59
CA ILE A 353 3.91 -13.59 25.26
C ILE A 353 2.42 -13.20 25.36
N ARG A 354 2.06 -12.08 24.74
CA ARG A 354 0.68 -11.51 24.73
C ARG A 354 0.33 -10.80 23.42
N GLY A 355 -0.91 -10.34 23.34
CA GLY A 355 -1.45 -9.58 22.21
C GLY A 355 -2.09 -10.46 21.14
N HIS A 356 -2.26 -9.92 19.94
CA HIS A 356 -2.98 -10.59 18.86
C HIS A 356 -2.15 -11.73 18.25
N GLY A 357 -2.77 -12.91 18.12
CA GLY A 357 -2.23 -14.03 17.35
C GLY A 357 -2.43 -13.90 15.84
N SER A 358 -1.78 -14.79 15.07
CA SER A 358 -1.86 -14.83 13.61
C SER A 358 -3.28 -15.00 13.06
N LEU A 359 -3.52 -14.45 11.86
CA LEU A 359 -4.64 -14.83 11.00
C LEU A 359 -4.27 -16.15 10.31
N ASP A 360 -4.75 -17.27 10.83
CA ASP A 360 -4.56 -18.58 10.19
C ASP A 360 -5.35 -18.73 8.88
#